data_AF-A0A662C3S5-F1
#
_entry.id   AF-A0A662C3S5-F1
#
_cell.length_a   1.000
_cell.length_b   1.000
_cell.length_c   1.000
_cell.angle_alpha   90.00
_cell.angle_beta   90.00
_cell.angle_gamma   90.00
#
_symmetry.space_group_name_H-M   'P 1'
#
loop_
_entity.id
_entity.type
_entity.pdbx_description
1 polymer ?
#
loop_
_entity_poly.entity_id
_entity_poly.type
_entity_poly.pdbx_seq_one_letter_code
_entity_poly.pdbx_strand_id
1 'polypeptide(L)'
;MFILMVVVFVLGYTAIALEHPLKVDKTASALMIGSLTWVIFILGGFDILNLGFSRTWEEFKTSIPAEALSNPIEAKKYIQDFIVHQEILHHLGEISQILFFLLGAMTIVEIIDQ
;
A
#
# COMPACT_ATOMS: atom_id res chain seq x y z
N MET A 1 -2.83 -10.81 -11.20
CA MET A 1 -2.11 -9.89 -10.27
C MET A 1 -2.63 -9.95 -8.84
N PHE A 2 -3.95 -9.97 -8.60
CA PHE A 2 -4.51 -10.08 -7.24
C PHE A 2 -4.01 -11.31 -6.45
N ILE A 3 -4.13 -12.52 -7.01
CA ILE A 3 -3.65 -13.76 -6.35
C ILE A 3 -2.15 -13.70 -6.05
N LEU A 4 -1.36 -13.07 -6.93
CA LEU A 4 0.07 -12.88 -6.71
C LEU A 4 0.34 -12.02 -5.47
N MET A 5 -0.44 -10.94 -5.24
CA MET A 5 -0.34 -10.15 -4.01
C MET A 5 -0.63 -11.00 -2.78
N VAL A 6 -1.65 -11.85 -2.82
CA VAL A 6 -2.00 -12.75 -1.71
C VAL A 6 -0.84 -13.72 -1.43
N VAL A 7 -0.26 -14.32 -2.47
CA VAL A 7 0.89 -15.23 -2.33
C VAL A 7 2.10 -14.49 -1.72
N VAL A 8 2.45 -13.32 -2.24
CA VAL A 8 3.56 -12.50 -1.71
C VAL A 8 3.30 -12.11 -0.26
N PHE A 9 2.06 -11.74 0.07
CA PHE A 9 1.66 -11.39 1.42
C PHE A 9 1.83 -12.56 2.39
N VAL A 10 1.35 -13.75 2.03
CA VAL A 10 1.48 -14.96 2.86
C VAL A 10 2.95 -15.35 3.02
N LEU A 11 3.74 -15.32 1.95
CA LEU A 11 5.16 -15.66 2.00
C LEU A 11 5.97 -14.68 2.86
N GLY A 12 5.75 -13.37 2.70
CA GLY A 12 6.47 -12.38 3.51
C GLY A 12 6.05 -12.40 4.97
N TYR A 13 4.76 -12.62 5.27
CA TYR A 13 4.32 -12.81 6.65
C TYR A 13 4.91 -14.09 7.28
N THR A 14 5.00 -15.16 6.49
CA THR A 14 5.70 -16.39 6.90
C THR A 14 7.18 -16.12 7.17
N ALA A 15 7.85 -15.31 6.36
CA ALA A 15 9.24 -14.93 6.59
C ALA A 15 9.43 -14.13 7.89
N ILE A 16 8.48 -13.24 8.24
CA ILE A 16 8.47 -12.52 9.53
C ILE A 16 8.32 -13.50 10.69
N ALA A 17 7.41 -14.49 10.58
CA ALA A 17 7.19 -15.49 11.61
C ALA A 17 8.40 -16.44 11.78
N LEU A 18 9.12 -16.73 10.69
CA LEU A 18 10.29 -17.58 10.64
C LEU A 18 11.63 -16.82 10.81
N GLU A 19 11.62 -15.66 11.48
CA GLU A 19 12.83 -14.86 11.74
C GLU A 19 13.96 -15.71 12.34
N HIS A 20 13.67 -16.52 13.36
CA HIS A 20 14.69 -17.32 14.07
C HIS A 20 15.44 -18.31 13.17
N PRO A 21 14.77 -19.15 12.34
CA PRO A 21 15.48 -20.02 11.40
C PRO A 21 16.09 -19.27 10.20
N LEU A 22 15.48 -18.19 9.70
CA LEU A 22 15.95 -17.47 8.50
C LEU A 22 17.09 -16.48 8.79
N LYS A 23 17.25 -16.04 10.05
CA LYS A 23 18.26 -15.04 10.46
C LYS A 23 18.19 -13.74 9.65
N VAL A 24 16.99 -13.36 9.24
CA VAL A 24 16.68 -12.09 8.57
C VAL A 24 15.87 -11.25 9.53
N ASP A 25 16.24 -9.98 9.73
CA ASP A 25 15.50 -9.08 10.61
C ASP A 25 14.03 -8.96 10.19
N LYS A 26 13.12 -9.00 11.19
CA LYS A 26 11.68 -8.80 10.97
C LYS A 26 11.39 -7.52 10.20
N THR A 27 12.09 -6.44 10.54
CA THR A 27 11.90 -5.12 9.92
C THR A 27 12.25 -5.15 8.43
N ALA A 28 13.36 -5.82 8.06
CA ALA A 28 13.76 -5.93 6.67
C ALA A 28 12.73 -6.72 5.85
N SER A 29 12.24 -7.84 6.39
CA SER A 29 11.19 -8.65 5.75
C SER A 29 9.87 -7.89 5.63
N ALA A 30 9.48 -7.12 6.65
CA ALA A 30 8.28 -6.29 6.67
C ALA A 30 8.33 -5.13 5.65
N LEU A 31 9.47 -4.47 5.51
CA LEU A 31 9.66 -3.42 4.49
C LEU A 31 9.64 -4.01 3.08
N MET A 32 10.25 -5.18 2.89
CA MET A 32 10.27 -5.85 1.59
C MET A 32 8.86 -6.26 1.14
N ILE A 33 8.09 -6.94 2.00
CA ILE A 33 6.71 -7.34 1.66
C ILE A 33 5.82 -6.12 1.39
N GLY A 34 5.95 -5.04 2.17
CA GLY A 34 5.19 -3.81 1.95
C GLY A 34 5.48 -3.17 0.60
N SER A 35 6.77 -2.97 0.29
CA SER A 35 7.19 -2.37 -0.98
C SER A 35 6.81 -3.23 -2.20
N LEU A 36 7.02 -4.56 -2.12
CA LEU A 36 6.61 -5.48 -3.18
C LEU A 36 5.10 -5.47 -3.42
N THR A 37 4.31 -5.44 -2.35
CA THR A 37 2.84 -5.45 -2.45
C THR A 37 2.34 -4.18 -3.14
N TRP A 38 2.89 -3.00 -2.82
CA TRP A 38 2.55 -1.76 -3.53
C TRP A 38 2.98 -1.76 -4.98
N VAL A 39 4.15 -2.29 -5.30
CA VAL A 39 4.60 -2.42 -6.70
C VAL A 39 3.64 -3.31 -7.50
N ILE A 40 3.27 -4.47 -6.96
CA ILE A 40 2.31 -5.36 -7.62
C ILE A 40 0.94 -4.67 -7.77
N PHE A 41 0.50 -3.91 -6.77
CA PHE A 41 -0.75 -3.18 -6.83
C PHE A 41 -0.75 -2.10 -7.93
N ILE A 42 0.31 -1.31 -8.07
CA ILE A 42 0.44 -0.28 -9.10
C ILE A 42 0.50 -0.91 -10.51
N LEU A 43 1.24 -2.01 -10.67
CA LEU A 43 1.38 -2.68 -11.96
C LEU A 43 0.11 -3.43 -12.37
N GLY A 44 -0.56 -4.06 -11.41
CA GLY A 44 -1.77 -4.86 -11.62
C GLY A 44 -3.08 -4.10 -11.39
N GLY A 45 -3.03 -2.79 -11.18
CA GLY A 45 -4.16 -1.98 -10.71
C GLY A 45 -5.42 -2.12 -11.57
N PHE A 46 -5.25 -2.16 -12.90
CA PHE A 46 -6.39 -2.34 -13.82
C PHE A 46 -7.14 -3.65 -13.58
N ASP A 47 -6.41 -4.78 -13.55
CA ASP A 47 -7.02 -6.09 -13.32
C ASP A 47 -7.63 -6.21 -11.93
N ILE A 48 -6.98 -5.60 -10.92
CA ILE A 48 -7.39 -5.70 -9.52
C ILE A 48 -8.64 -4.87 -9.25
N LEU A 49 -8.66 -3.61 -9.69
CA LEU A 49 -9.77 -2.69 -9.44
C LEU A 49 -11.02 -3.05 -10.26
N ASN A 50 -10.86 -3.64 -11.45
CA ASN A 50 -11.98 -4.11 -12.27
C ASN A 50 -12.68 -5.36 -11.72
N LEU A 51 -12.16 -6.00 -10.67
CA LEU A 51 -12.88 -7.06 -9.94
C LEU A 51 -14.12 -6.52 -9.21
N GLY A 52 -14.25 -5.20 -9.04
CA GLY A 52 -15.45 -4.57 -8.46
C GLY A 52 -15.56 -4.72 -6.94
N PHE A 53 -14.46 -5.08 -6.25
CA PHE A 53 -14.45 -5.24 -4.79
C PHE A 53 -14.22 -3.93 -4.02
N SER A 54 -13.65 -2.90 -4.65
CA SER A 54 -13.37 -1.62 -4.00
C SER A 54 -14.52 -0.64 -4.21
N ARG A 55 -15.23 -0.32 -3.12
CA ARG A 55 -16.28 0.70 -3.12
C ARG A 55 -15.72 2.09 -3.47
N THR A 56 -14.57 2.45 -2.92
CA THR A 56 -13.89 3.74 -3.17
C THR A 56 -13.56 3.92 -4.66
N TRP A 57 -13.15 2.84 -5.32
CA TRP A 57 -12.91 2.86 -6.77
C TRP A 57 -14.19 3.03 -7.57
N GLU A 58 -15.27 2.33 -7.21
CA GLU A 58 -16.57 2.51 -7.87
C GLU A 58 -17.07 3.95 -7.76
N GLU A 59 -16.94 4.57 -6.59
CA GLU A 59 -17.29 5.97 -6.37
C GLU A 59 -16.38 6.90 -7.21
N PHE A 60 -15.06 6.68 -7.20
CA PHE A 60 -14.12 7.47 -7.99
C PHE A 60 -14.37 7.38 -9.51
N LYS A 61 -14.70 6.19 -10.02
CA LYS A 61 -15.02 5.99 -11.45
C LYS A 61 -16.15 6.88 -11.95
N THR A 62 -17.11 7.23 -11.08
CA THR A 62 -18.21 8.12 -11.47
C THR A 62 -17.78 9.55 -11.75
N SER A 63 -16.63 9.97 -11.20
CA SER A 63 -16.05 11.30 -11.45
C SER A 63 -15.20 11.36 -12.74
N ILE A 64 -14.86 10.21 -13.31
CA ILE A 64 -14.05 10.12 -14.53
C ILE A 64 -14.98 10.23 -15.77
N PRO A 65 -14.64 11.05 -16.77
CA PRO A 65 -15.37 11.06 -18.05
C PRO A 65 -15.41 9.66 -18.68
N ALA A 66 -16.59 9.19 -19.10
CA ALA A 66 -16.76 7.84 -19.66
C ALA A 66 -15.87 7.58 -20.90
N GLU A 67 -15.60 8.62 -21.68
CA GLU A 67 -14.70 8.57 -22.85
C GLU A 67 -13.25 8.26 -22.43
N ALA A 68 -12.79 8.80 -21.31
CA ALA A 68 -11.43 8.59 -20.83
C ALA A 68 -11.20 7.15 -20.33
N LEU A 69 -12.25 6.48 -19.86
CA LEU A 69 -12.18 5.07 -19.45
C LEU A 69 -12.18 4.12 -20.67
N SER A 70 -12.67 4.58 -21.82
CA SER A 70 -12.67 3.80 -23.07
C SER A 70 -11.28 3.71 -23.72
N ASN A 71 -10.42 4.69 -23.48
CA ASN A 71 -9.04 4.70 -23.95
C ASN A 71 -8.11 3.98 -22.94
N PRO A 72 -7.47 2.85 -23.28
CA PRO A 72 -6.63 2.10 -22.35
C PRO A 72 -5.47 2.90 -21.73
N ILE A 73 -4.93 3.87 -22.47
CA ILE A 73 -3.81 4.71 -22.00
C ILE A 73 -4.29 5.69 -20.93
N GLU A 74 -5.42 6.34 -21.17
CA GLU A 74 -6.01 7.29 -20.22
C GLU A 74 -6.57 6.57 -19.00
N ALA A 75 -7.29 5.46 -19.19
CA ALA A 75 -7.79 4.63 -18.10
C ALA A 75 -6.66 4.22 -17.14
N LYS A 76 -5.51 3.79 -17.68
CA LYS A 76 -4.32 3.47 -16.88
C LYS A 76 -3.84 4.66 -16.06
N LYS A 77 -3.85 5.87 -16.62
CA LYS A 77 -3.45 7.09 -15.91
C LYS A 77 -4.37 7.38 -14.72
N TYR A 78 -5.69 7.31 -14.91
CA TYR A 78 -6.65 7.53 -13.81
C TYR A 78 -6.57 6.44 -12.73
N ILE A 79 -6.33 5.19 -13.11
CA ILE A 79 -6.12 4.10 -12.16
C ILE A 79 -4.86 4.32 -11.34
N GLN A 80 -3.75 4.71 -11.98
CA GLN A 80 -2.52 5.03 -11.27
C GLN A 80 -2.69 6.24 -10.35
N ASP A 81 -3.39 7.27 -10.81
CA ASP A 81 -3.70 8.46 -10.03
C ASP A 81 -4.51 8.12 -8.77
N PHE A 82 -5.56 7.31 -8.93
CA PHE A 82 -6.36 6.79 -7.82
C PHE A 82 -5.51 5.99 -6.82
N ILE A 83 -4.74 5.01 -7.30
CA ILE A 83 -3.92 4.15 -6.44
C ILE A 83 -2.90 4.97 -5.64
N VAL A 84 -2.22 5.92 -6.27
CA VAL A 84 -1.18 6.71 -5.61
C VAL A 84 -1.80 7.73 -4.66
N HIS A 85 -2.72 8.56 -5.12
CA HIS A 85 -3.19 9.71 -4.37
C HIS A 85 -4.30 9.39 -3.36
N GLN A 86 -5.22 8.48 -3.69
CA GLN A 86 -6.36 8.17 -2.80
C GLN A 86 -6.07 7.03 -1.84
N GLU A 87 -5.28 6.04 -2.26
CA GLU A 87 -5.00 4.87 -1.42
C GLU A 87 -3.63 5.00 -0.75
N ILE A 88 -2.53 4.93 -1.52
CA ILE A 88 -1.19 4.81 -0.94
C ILE A 88 -0.83 6.04 -0.11
N LEU A 89 -0.97 7.26 -0.65
CA LEU A 89 -0.59 8.48 0.08
C LEU A 89 -1.47 8.72 1.31
N HIS A 90 -2.76 8.37 1.25
CA HIS A 90 -3.68 8.50 2.37
C HIS A 90 -3.24 7.60 3.54
N HIS A 91 -3.14 6.29 3.31
CA HIS A 91 -2.76 5.33 4.36
C HIS A 91 -1.33 5.56 4.85
N LEU A 92 -0.40 5.87 3.94
CA LEU A 92 0.98 6.17 4.31
C LEU A 92 1.05 7.42 5.18
N GLY A 93 0.29 8.47 4.83
CA GLY A 93 0.21 9.70 5.59
C GLY A 93 -0.31 9.48 7.00
N GLU A 94 -1.42 8.75 7.15
CA GLU A 94 -2.00 8.43 8.46
C GLU A 94 -1.06 7.62 9.34
N ILE A 95 -0.44 6.56 8.79
CA ILE A 95 0.53 5.73 9.54
C ILE A 95 1.76 6.55 9.91
N SER A 96 2.30 7.32 8.96
CA SER A 96 3.45 8.20 9.17
C SER A 96 3.17 9.23 10.27
N GLN A 97 1.97 9.82 10.29
CA GLN A 97 1.56 10.75 11.34
C GLN A 97 1.61 10.09 12.72
N ILE A 98 1.10 8.86 12.87
CA ILE A 98 1.16 8.13 14.15
C ILE A 98 2.61 7.86 14.54
N LEU A 99 3.45 7.42 13.59
CA LEU A 99 4.86 7.14 13.84
C LEU A 99 5.64 8.39 14.27
N PHE A 100 5.47 9.50 13.58
CA PHE A 100 6.11 10.78 13.93
C PHE A 100 5.59 11.33 15.26
N PHE A 101 4.29 11.16 15.55
CA PHE A 101 3.72 11.54 16.84
C PHE A 101 4.34 10.72 17.98
N LEU A 102 4.41 9.39 17.86
CA LEU A 102 4.98 8.52 18.88
C LEU A 102 6.48 8.75 19.06
N LEU A 103 7.21 8.91 17.96
CA LEU A 103 8.64 9.22 18.00
C LEU A 103 8.88 10.57 18.68
N GLY A 104 8.16 11.62 18.27
CA GLY A 104 8.27 12.94 18.89
C GLY A 104 7.87 12.95 20.36
N ALA A 105 6.74 12.32 20.70
CA ALA A 105 6.25 12.27 22.08
C ALA A 105 7.20 11.50 23.00
N MET A 106 7.68 10.32 22.59
CA MET A 106 8.62 9.53 23.38
C MET A 106 9.97 10.27 23.54
N THR A 107 10.48 10.90 22.48
CA THR A 107 11.72 11.68 22.54
C THR A 107 11.59 12.91 23.46
N ILE A 108 10.47 13.63 23.44
CA ILE A 108 10.27 14.78 24.34
C ILE A 108 10.22 14.31 25.80
N VAL A 109 9.50 13.22 26.09
CA VAL A 109 9.44 12.64 27.43
C VAL A 109 10.84 12.28 27.92
N GLU A 110 11.64 11.63 27.08
CA GLU A 110 13.01 11.25 27.41
C GLU A 110 13.92 12.46 27.67
N ILE A 111 13.81 13.53 26.86
CA ILE A 111 14.63 14.75 27.03
C ILE A 111 14.28 15.50 28.33
N ILE A 112 13.00 15.50 28.74
CA ILE A 112 12.57 16.20 29.96
C ILE A 112 12.90 15.41 31.23
N ASP A 113 12.94 14.07 31.15
CA ASP A 113 13.26 13.20 32.29
C ASP A 113 14.78 13.09 32.56
N GLN A 114 15.62 13.63 31.68
CA GLN A 114 17.07 13.80 31.87
C GLN A 114 17.42 15.04 32.70
#